data_AF-A0AAJ6M400-F1
#
_entry.id   AF-A0AAJ6M400-F1
#
_cell.length_a   1.000
_cell.length_b   1.000
_cell.length_c   1.000
_cell.angle_alpha   90.00
_cell.angle_beta   90.00
_cell.angle_gamma   90.00
#
_symmetry.space_group_name_H-M   'P 1'
#
loop_
_entity.id
_entity.type
_entity.pdbx_description
1 polymer ?
#
loop_
_entity_poly.entity_id
_entity_poly.type
_entity_poly.pdbx_seq_one_letter_code
_entity_poly.pdbx_strand_id
1 'polypeptide(L)'
;MATIRKRFRADGTASYPAQIRLARDGQQVYQESQTFARKQAAQVWARRREAELDQPGAIARLSRTSVSVQDMIDRYLVEVEKARPLGKTKRGTLTAIGNSYFGGLSDTDINTQALVDYALWRMSVEGGDVQPQTAGNDLAHLGAVLSIARDAWGYHVDPLAMGGARRVLRKLGYNLKSRERDRRPTLDELEKILQHYRDMQARRPSVINMLKVVGFALFSTRRLDEITRIRWADIDEVGQRVLVRDMKNPGQKIGNDVWCYVPDEAWQILQTMPRVGDDIFPYSPESISTSWTKACKFLNIVDLHFHDLRHEGVSRLFEMAWDIPRVASVSGHRDWNSLRRYTHLRGQGDRYAQWAWLEQIVSAPVQLGAASMKWLNRRVLSH
;
A
#
# COMPACT_ATOMS: atom_id res chain seq x y z
N MET A 1 47.22 -23.67 -5.00
CA MET A 1 47.84 -22.88 -6.08
C MET A 1 47.35 -23.36 -7.44
N ALA A 2 47.07 -22.44 -8.34
CA ALA A 2 46.58 -22.68 -9.70
C ALA A 2 47.67 -23.31 -10.56
N THR A 3 47.33 -24.38 -11.27
CA THR A 3 48.20 -25.04 -12.24
C THR A 3 47.83 -24.58 -13.64
N ILE A 4 48.78 -23.99 -14.38
CA ILE A 4 48.58 -23.59 -15.78
C ILE A 4 49.48 -24.45 -16.65
N ARG A 5 48.88 -25.18 -17.61
CA ARG A 5 49.64 -26.02 -18.56
C ARG A 5 49.51 -25.44 -19.97
N LYS A 6 50.58 -25.52 -20.77
CA LYS A 6 50.50 -25.22 -22.20
C LYS A 6 50.10 -26.50 -22.94
N ARG A 7 49.08 -26.43 -23.77
CA ARG A 7 48.67 -27.50 -24.70
C ARG A 7 48.60 -26.94 -26.11
N PHE A 8 48.90 -27.76 -27.10
CA PHE A 8 48.62 -27.44 -28.50
C PHE A 8 47.29 -28.09 -28.88
N ARG A 9 46.45 -27.34 -29.60
CA ARG A 9 45.23 -27.86 -30.21
C ARG A 9 45.57 -28.58 -31.51
N ALA A 10 44.61 -29.32 -32.05
CA ALA A 10 44.76 -30.03 -33.33
C ALA A 10 45.09 -29.09 -34.51
N ASP A 11 44.75 -27.81 -34.40
CA ASP A 11 45.04 -26.75 -35.37
C ASP A 11 46.44 -26.10 -35.18
N GLY A 12 47.28 -26.62 -34.27
CA GLY A 12 48.60 -26.08 -33.96
C GLY A 12 48.59 -24.84 -33.04
N THR A 13 47.42 -24.30 -32.68
CA THR A 13 47.33 -23.13 -31.80
C THR A 13 47.59 -23.51 -30.34
N ALA A 14 48.25 -22.59 -29.61
CA ALA A 14 48.51 -22.78 -28.18
C ALA A 14 47.26 -22.47 -27.34
N SER A 15 47.00 -23.32 -26.35
CA SER A 15 45.93 -23.23 -25.38
C SER A 15 46.51 -23.36 -23.97
N TYR A 16 45.98 -22.58 -23.03
CA TYR A 16 46.46 -22.48 -21.66
C TYR A 16 45.32 -22.82 -20.68
N PRO A 17 45.03 -24.11 -20.44
CA PRO A 17 44.17 -24.52 -19.34
C PRO A 17 44.81 -24.13 -17.99
N ALA A 18 44.07 -23.34 -17.21
CA ALA A 18 44.32 -23.03 -15.82
C ALA A 18 43.37 -23.84 -14.95
N GLN A 19 43.89 -24.47 -13.90
CA GLN A 19 43.14 -25.28 -12.96
C GLN A 19 43.46 -24.87 -11.53
N ILE A 20 42.44 -24.52 -10.76
CA ILE A 20 42.53 -24.25 -9.32
C ILE A 20 41.99 -25.47 -8.58
N ARG A 21 42.78 -25.99 -7.63
CA ARG A 21 42.36 -27.02 -6.69
C ARG A 21 42.64 -26.53 -5.28
N LEU A 22 41.63 -26.56 -4.43
CA LEU A 22 41.77 -26.29 -3.00
C LEU A 22 41.44 -27.57 -2.23
N ALA A 23 42.35 -27.92 -1.32
CA ALA A 23 42.16 -29.00 -0.36
C ALA A 23 42.16 -28.41 1.06
N ARG A 24 41.23 -28.85 1.90
CA ARG A 24 41.21 -28.60 3.35
C ARG A 24 41.13 -29.94 4.05
N ASP A 25 41.92 -30.13 5.12
CA ASP A 25 41.96 -31.37 5.91
C ASP A 25 42.16 -32.64 5.07
N GLY A 26 42.99 -32.55 4.02
CA GLY A 26 43.28 -33.67 3.11
C GLY A 26 42.17 -33.99 2.10
N GLN A 27 41.02 -33.31 2.14
CA GLN A 27 39.92 -33.50 1.18
C GLN A 27 39.85 -32.35 0.17
N GLN A 28 39.59 -32.68 -1.10
CA GLN A 28 39.40 -31.69 -2.15
C GLN A 28 38.03 -31.01 -1.98
N VAL A 29 38.03 -29.74 -1.59
CA VAL A 29 36.82 -28.96 -1.30
C VAL A 29 36.35 -28.10 -2.47
N TYR A 30 37.23 -27.81 -3.43
CA TYR A 30 36.89 -27.00 -4.60
C TYR A 30 37.82 -27.29 -5.78
N GLN A 31 37.25 -27.39 -6.98
CA GLN A 31 38.00 -27.47 -8.23
C GLN A 31 37.34 -26.63 -9.31
N GLU A 32 38.10 -25.76 -9.94
CA GLU A 32 37.67 -24.94 -11.07
C GLU A 32 38.74 -24.98 -12.16
N SER A 33 38.32 -25.02 -13.42
CA SER A 33 39.25 -24.94 -14.55
C SER A 33 38.69 -24.08 -15.67
N GLN A 34 39.53 -23.20 -16.22
CA GLN A 34 39.20 -22.39 -17.38
C GLN A 34 40.37 -22.38 -18.37
N THR A 35 40.05 -22.31 -19.66
CA THR A 35 41.04 -22.40 -20.73
C THR A 35 41.17 -21.07 -21.47
N PHE A 36 42.40 -20.61 -21.67
CA PHE A 36 42.69 -19.31 -22.28
C PHE A 36 43.56 -19.44 -23.53
N ALA A 37 43.42 -18.51 -24.47
CA ALA A 37 44.27 -18.43 -25.66
C ALA A 37 45.68 -17.87 -25.34
N ARG A 38 45.85 -17.15 -24.23
CA ARG A 38 47.13 -16.53 -23.82
C ARG A 38 47.48 -16.88 -22.38
N LYS A 39 48.77 -17.16 -22.12
CA LYS A 39 49.30 -17.49 -20.79
C LYS A 39 49.06 -16.38 -19.76
N GLN A 40 49.22 -15.12 -20.17
CA GLN A 40 49.01 -13.97 -19.29
C GLN A 40 47.55 -13.86 -18.82
N ALA A 41 46.58 -14.11 -19.71
CA ALA A 41 45.17 -14.12 -19.34
C ALA A 41 44.84 -15.22 -18.33
N ALA A 42 45.41 -16.42 -18.51
CA ALA A 42 45.29 -17.52 -17.56
C ALA A 42 45.89 -17.17 -16.18
N GLN A 43 47.00 -16.45 -16.14
CA GLN A 43 47.64 -16.01 -14.89
C GLN A 43 46.83 -14.92 -14.17
N VAL A 44 46.29 -13.94 -14.90
CA VAL A 44 45.45 -12.88 -14.32
C VAL A 44 44.17 -13.46 -13.74
N TRP A 45 43.50 -14.34 -14.49
CA TRP A 45 42.32 -15.07 -14.01
C TRP A 45 42.65 -15.89 -12.75
N ALA A 46 43.73 -16.68 -12.79
CA ALA A 46 44.12 -17.51 -11.67
C ALA A 46 44.38 -16.69 -10.40
N ARG A 47 45.15 -15.61 -10.48
CA ARG A 47 45.43 -14.75 -9.32
C ARG A 47 44.17 -14.10 -8.74
N ARG A 48 43.31 -13.56 -9.61
CA ARG A 48 42.04 -12.95 -9.19
C ARG A 48 41.18 -13.99 -8.46
N ARG A 49 41.06 -15.19 -9.05
CA ARG A 49 40.21 -16.23 -8.52
C ARG A 49 40.75 -16.85 -7.24
N GLU A 50 42.07 -17.02 -7.14
CA GLU A 50 42.73 -17.40 -5.88
C GLU A 50 42.49 -16.37 -4.78
N ALA A 51 42.62 -15.07 -5.07
CA ALA A 51 42.35 -14.01 -4.09
C ALA A 51 40.88 -13.98 -3.64
N GLU A 52 39.94 -14.29 -4.53
CA GLU A 52 38.51 -14.45 -4.18
C GLU A 52 38.27 -15.69 -3.29
N LEU A 53 38.97 -16.79 -3.55
CA LEU A 53 38.86 -18.06 -2.81
C LEU A 53 39.59 -18.07 -1.47
N ASP A 54 40.59 -17.21 -1.29
CA ASP A 54 41.37 -17.04 -0.06
C ASP A 54 40.64 -16.19 1.00
N GLN A 55 39.53 -15.53 0.63
CA GLN A 55 38.70 -14.83 1.60
C GLN A 55 38.06 -15.82 2.60
N PRO A 56 38.03 -15.50 3.90
CA PRO A 56 37.35 -16.30 4.91
C PRO A 56 35.88 -16.56 4.51
N GLY A 57 35.54 -17.84 4.37
CA GLY A 57 34.19 -18.30 4.02
C GLY A 57 33.88 -18.37 2.51
N ALA A 58 34.81 -18.04 1.59
CA ALA A 58 34.56 -18.08 0.14
C ALA A 58 34.12 -19.47 -0.36
N ILE A 59 34.73 -20.54 0.14
CA ILE A 59 34.38 -21.92 -0.23
C ILE A 59 32.98 -22.30 0.30
N ALA A 60 32.64 -21.88 1.52
CA ALA A 60 31.31 -22.09 2.08
C ALA A 60 30.21 -21.31 1.34
N ARG A 61 30.54 -20.12 0.81
CA ARG A 61 29.63 -19.36 -0.08
C ARG A 61 29.41 -20.07 -1.42
N LEU A 62 30.42 -20.75 -1.95
CA LEU A 62 30.35 -21.46 -3.23
C LEU A 62 29.63 -22.82 -3.15
N SER A 63 29.64 -23.46 -1.97
CA SER A 63 28.95 -24.73 -1.73
C SER A 63 27.49 -24.56 -1.27
N ARG A 64 27.00 -23.33 -1.13
CA ARG A 64 25.66 -23.05 -0.62
C ARG A 64 24.66 -23.05 -1.78
N THR A 65 23.53 -23.73 -1.61
CA THR A 65 22.38 -23.56 -2.51
C THR A 65 21.87 -22.14 -2.35
N SER A 66 21.91 -21.36 -3.43
CA SER A 66 21.27 -20.05 -3.47
C SER A 66 19.77 -20.19 -3.30
N VAL A 67 19.14 -19.18 -2.70
CA VAL A 67 17.70 -19.17 -2.49
C VAL A 67 17.11 -18.07 -3.37
N SER A 68 16.02 -18.38 -4.06
CA SER A 68 15.38 -17.40 -4.95
C SER A 68 14.59 -16.37 -4.15
N VAL A 69 14.32 -15.20 -4.76
CA VAL A 69 13.39 -14.21 -4.20
C VAL A 69 12.00 -14.79 -4.02
N GLN A 70 11.56 -15.66 -4.92
CA GLN A 70 10.28 -16.35 -4.78
C GLN A 70 10.23 -17.21 -3.51
N ASP A 71 11.25 -18.03 -3.26
CA ASP A 71 11.33 -18.86 -2.05
C ASP A 71 11.35 -18.01 -0.77
N MET A 72 12.06 -16.87 -0.81
CA MET A 72 12.07 -15.90 0.28
C MET A 72 10.68 -15.32 0.56
N ILE A 73 9.93 -15.01 -0.50
CA ILE A 73 8.57 -14.48 -0.40
C ILE A 73 7.62 -15.55 0.13
N ASP A 74 7.67 -16.77 -0.38
CA ASP A 74 6.79 -17.85 0.03
C ASP A 74 7.00 -18.18 1.51
N ARG A 75 8.26 -18.26 1.94
CA ARG A 75 8.61 -18.40 3.36
C ARG A 75 8.09 -17.24 4.20
N TYR A 76 8.23 -16.01 3.72
CA TYR A 76 7.72 -14.81 4.42
C TYR A 76 6.21 -14.87 4.63
N LEU A 77 5.47 -15.25 3.59
CA LEU A 77 4.02 -15.32 3.64
C LEU A 77 3.57 -16.35 4.68
N VAL A 78 4.22 -17.52 4.74
CA VAL A 78 3.91 -18.56 5.73
C VAL A 78 4.27 -18.13 7.15
N GLU A 79 5.48 -17.62 7.39
CA GLU A 79 5.95 -17.30 8.75
C GLU A 79 5.22 -16.08 9.34
N VAL A 80 5.03 -15.02 8.55
CA VAL A 80 4.39 -13.81 9.07
C VAL A 80 2.89 -13.99 9.25
N GLU A 81 2.23 -14.82 8.43
CA GLU A 81 0.81 -15.12 8.59
C GLU A 81 0.51 -15.87 9.89
N LYS A 82 1.44 -16.73 10.37
CA LYS A 82 1.34 -17.36 11.69
C LYS A 82 1.38 -16.34 12.83
N ALA A 83 2.16 -15.28 12.68
CA ALA A 83 2.33 -14.26 13.71
C ALA A 83 1.24 -13.18 13.66
N ARG A 84 0.78 -12.81 12.47
CA ARG A 84 -0.26 -11.79 12.27
C ARG A 84 -0.96 -11.92 10.91
N PRO A 85 -2.26 -11.57 10.83
CA PRO A 85 -2.97 -11.54 9.55
C PRO A 85 -2.30 -10.60 8.52
N LEU A 86 -1.98 -11.14 7.35
CA LEU A 86 -1.47 -10.35 6.23
C LEU A 86 -2.64 -9.82 5.37
N GLY A 87 -2.67 -8.50 5.19
CA GLY A 87 -3.67 -7.84 4.35
C GLY A 87 -3.58 -8.28 2.88
N LYS A 88 -4.74 -8.36 2.20
CA LYS A 88 -4.88 -8.81 0.80
C LYS A 88 -3.90 -8.13 -0.15
N THR A 89 -3.73 -6.80 -0.03
CA THR A 89 -2.81 -6.03 -0.87
C THR A 89 -1.37 -6.50 -0.75
N LYS A 90 -0.88 -6.68 0.49
CA LYS A 90 0.52 -7.07 0.70
C LYS A 90 0.79 -8.47 0.14
N ARG A 91 -0.14 -9.41 0.36
CA ARG A 91 -0.05 -10.76 -0.23
C ARG A 91 -0.04 -10.69 -1.75
N GLY A 92 -1.00 -10.00 -2.36
CA GLY A 92 -1.10 -9.87 -3.81
C GLY A 92 0.15 -9.24 -4.43
N THR A 93 0.68 -8.19 -3.84
CA THR A 93 1.94 -7.56 -4.27
C THR A 93 3.13 -8.52 -4.19
N LEU A 94 3.31 -9.20 -3.06
CA LEU A 94 4.42 -10.13 -2.88
C LEU A 94 4.34 -11.31 -3.86
N THR A 95 3.15 -11.89 -4.04
CA THR A 95 2.93 -12.95 -5.04
C THR A 95 3.23 -12.44 -6.46
N ALA A 96 2.81 -11.22 -6.80
CA ALA A 96 3.13 -10.63 -8.11
C ALA A 96 4.64 -10.39 -8.31
N ILE A 97 5.38 -10.03 -7.25
CA ILE A 97 6.84 -9.93 -7.28
C ILE A 97 7.47 -11.31 -7.48
N GLY A 98 7.03 -12.31 -6.72
CA GLY A 98 7.54 -13.68 -6.80
C GLY A 98 7.31 -14.33 -8.18
N ASN A 99 6.21 -13.99 -8.85
CA ASN A 99 5.89 -14.49 -10.18
C ASN A 99 6.55 -13.71 -11.33
N SER A 100 7.29 -12.63 -11.04
CA SER A 100 8.00 -11.86 -12.07
C SER A 100 9.41 -12.41 -12.29
N TYR A 101 10.12 -11.85 -13.29
CA TYR A 101 11.54 -12.17 -13.51
C TYR A 101 12.41 -11.95 -12.26
N PHE A 102 12.00 -11.01 -11.39
CA PHE A 102 12.71 -10.68 -10.16
C PHE A 102 12.60 -11.80 -9.12
N GLY A 103 11.50 -12.55 -9.12
CA GLY A 103 11.30 -13.74 -8.29
C GLY A 103 12.36 -14.82 -8.48
N GLY A 104 12.90 -14.93 -9.72
CA GLY A 104 13.94 -15.90 -10.06
C GLY A 104 15.36 -15.49 -9.67
N LEU A 105 15.58 -14.27 -9.16
CA LEU A 105 16.91 -13.83 -8.74
C LEU A 105 17.37 -14.57 -7.48
N SER A 106 18.65 -14.95 -7.48
CA SER A 106 19.34 -15.49 -6.30
C SER A 106 19.50 -14.41 -5.24
N ASP A 107 19.50 -14.80 -3.97
CA ASP A 107 19.75 -13.90 -2.85
C ASP A 107 21.06 -13.09 -2.97
N THR A 108 22.10 -13.68 -3.58
CA THR A 108 23.39 -13.02 -3.87
C THR A 108 23.32 -11.95 -4.95
N ASP A 109 22.33 -12.02 -5.83
CA ASP A 109 22.19 -11.12 -6.99
C ASP A 109 21.32 -9.90 -6.65
N ILE A 110 20.74 -9.87 -5.45
CA ILE A 110 19.94 -8.76 -4.94
C ILE A 110 20.87 -7.62 -4.52
N ASN A 111 21.07 -6.69 -5.44
CA ASN A 111 21.84 -5.48 -5.22
C ASN A 111 21.03 -4.21 -5.55
N THR A 112 21.64 -3.04 -5.36
CA THR A 112 20.99 -1.75 -5.66
C THR A 112 20.50 -1.67 -7.11
N GLN A 113 21.29 -2.13 -8.08
CA GLN A 113 20.95 -2.07 -9.49
C GLN A 113 19.73 -2.93 -9.80
N ALA A 114 19.71 -4.18 -9.33
CA ALA A 114 18.59 -5.10 -9.56
C ALA A 114 17.25 -4.54 -9.03
N LEU A 115 17.26 -3.88 -7.87
CA LEU A 115 16.07 -3.25 -7.29
C LEU A 115 15.63 -1.99 -8.06
N VAL A 116 16.58 -1.21 -8.58
CA VAL A 116 16.28 -0.07 -9.46
C VAL A 116 15.67 -0.57 -10.76
N ASP A 117 16.27 -1.57 -11.40
CA ASP A 117 15.79 -2.16 -12.64
C ASP A 117 14.39 -2.73 -12.49
N TYR A 118 14.13 -3.42 -11.36
CA TYR A 118 12.78 -3.89 -11.03
C TYR A 118 11.76 -2.76 -10.96
N ALA A 119 12.08 -1.67 -10.27
CA ALA A 119 11.19 -0.53 -10.16
C ALA A 119 10.97 0.16 -11.51
N LEU A 120 12.02 0.32 -12.32
CA LEU A 120 11.94 0.87 -13.67
C LEU A 120 11.11 -0.02 -14.60
N TRP A 121 11.30 -1.34 -14.54
CA TRP A 121 10.50 -2.31 -15.27
C TRP A 121 9.02 -2.21 -14.89
N ARG A 122 8.69 -2.14 -13.59
CA ARG A 122 7.29 -1.96 -13.15
C ARG A 122 6.65 -0.69 -13.73
N MET A 123 7.42 0.37 -13.89
CA MET A 123 6.97 1.63 -14.49
C MET A 123 6.97 1.61 -16.03
N SER A 124 7.47 0.54 -16.66
CA SER A 124 7.42 0.36 -18.12
C SER A 124 6.13 -0.36 -18.52
N VAL A 125 5.79 -0.30 -19.81
CA VAL A 125 4.64 -1.01 -20.40
C VAL A 125 4.71 -2.52 -20.10
N GLU A 126 5.91 -3.10 -20.14
CA GLU A 126 6.12 -4.54 -19.90
C GLU A 126 5.87 -4.95 -18.44
N GLY A 127 6.15 -4.07 -17.47
CA GLY A 127 5.91 -4.32 -16.04
C GLY A 127 4.59 -3.77 -15.50
N GLY A 128 3.70 -3.34 -16.40
CA GLY A 128 2.32 -2.98 -16.08
C GLY A 128 2.02 -1.48 -16.02
N ASP A 129 2.94 -0.62 -16.50
CA ASP A 129 2.78 0.84 -16.60
C ASP A 129 2.32 1.47 -15.27
N VAL A 130 2.89 0.99 -14.17
CA VAL A 130 2.44 1.43 -12.85
C VAL A 130 3.05 2.79 -12.50
N GLN A 131 2.29 3.59 -11.75
CA GLN A 131 2.80 4.85 -11.23
C GLN A 131 3.99 4.62 -10.26
N PRO A 132 4.93 5.57 -10.14
CA PRO A 132 6.10 5.43 -9.27
C PRO A 132 5.76 5.10 -7.81
N GLN A 133 4.62 5.57 -7.32
CA GLN A 133 4.11 5.22 -5.99
C GLN A 133 3.88 3.70 -5.84
N THR A 134 3.34 3.04 -6.86
CA THR A 134 3.07 1.60 -6.83
C THR A 134 4.38 0.82 -6.78
N ALA A 135 5.34 1.16 -7.64
CA ALA A 135 6.70 0.59 -7.57
C ALA A 135 7.35 0.83 -6.19
N GLY A 136 7.13 2.01 -5.60
CA GLY A 136 7.54 2.33 -4.23
C GLY A 136 6.93 1.41 -3.17
N ASN A 137 5.64 1.08 -3.29
CA ASN A 137 4.95 0.13 -2.41
C ASN A 137 5.49 -1.29 -2.57
N ASP A 138 5.80 -1.70 -3.80
CA ASP A 138 6.39 -3.01 -4.08
C ASP A 138 7.75 -3.14 -3.38
N LEU A 139 8.63 -2.14 -3.54
CA LEU A 139 9.92 -2.07 -2.84
C LEU A 139 9.75 -2.00 -1.32
N ALA A 140 8.68 -1.40 -0.81
CA ALA A 140 8.40 -1.38 0.63
C ALA A 140 8.02 -2.76 1.17
N HIS A 141 7.18 -3.50 0.44
CA HIS A 141 6.80 -4.87 0.81
C HIS A 141 7.97 -5.84 0.68
N LEU A 142 8.70 -5.78 -0.44
CA LEU A 142 9.90 -6.57 -0.66
C LEU A 142 10.98 -6.26 0.38
N GLY A 143 11.20 -4.99 0.73
CA GLY A 143 12.18 -4.63 1.76
C GLY A 143 11.89 -5.25 3.13
N ALA A 144 10.62 -5.47 3.48
CA ALA A 144 10.27 -6.19 4.70
C ALA A 144 10.62 -7.68 4.61
N VAL A 145 10.50 -8.30 3.43
CA VAL A 145 10.93 -9.69 3.19
C VAL A 145 12.44 -9.79 3.31
N LEU A 146 13.17 -8.93 2.58
CA LEU A 146 14.63 -8.94 2.52
C LEU A 146 15.30 -8.69 3.89
N SER A 147 14.70 -7.86 4.74
CA SER A 147 15.19 -7.64 6.10
C SER A 147 15.12 -8.92 6.94
N ILE A 148 14.00 -9.65 6.90
CA ILE A 148 13.87 -10.93 7.63
C ILE A 148 14.78 -11.99 6.99
N ALA A 149 14.85 -12.03 5.67
CA ALA A 149 15.69 -12.96 4.94
C ALA A 149 17.16 -12.89 5.35
N ARG A 150 17.68 -11.68 5.50
CA ARG A 150 19.02 -11.46 6.02
C ARG A 150 19.12 -11.84 7.50
N ASP A 151 18.32 -11.20 8.35
CA ASP A 151 18.56 -11.18 9.79
C ASP A 151 18.11 -12.47 10.49
N ALA A 152 17.02 -13.11 10.00
CA ALA A 152 16.45 -14.32 10.61
C ALA A 152 16.82 -15.60 9.84
N TRP A 153 16.98 -15.53 8.51
CA TRP A 153 17.24 -16.72 7.69
C TRP A 153 18.69 -16.85 7.22
N GLY A 154 19.53 -15.84 7.47
CA GLY A 154 20.95 -15.86 7.12
C GLY A 154 21.23 -15.81 5.60
N TYR A 155 20.30 -15.26 4.82
CA TYR A 155 20.49 -15.10 3.38
C TYR A 155 21.38 -13.89 3.07
N HIS A 156 22.10 -13.95 1.95
CA HIS A 156 23.13 -12.98 1.57
C HIS A 156 22.54 -11.79 0.84
N VAL A 157 21.66 -11.05 1.52
CA VAL A 157 21.09 -9.81 1.00
C VAL A 157 21.91 -8.61 1.46
N ASP A 158 22.30 -7.74 0.52
CA ASP A 158 23.00 -6.49 0.86
C ASP A 158 22.07 -5.56 1.68
N PRO A 159 22.40 -5.24 2.95
CA PRO A 159 21.57 -4.39 3.81
C PRO A 159 21.42 -2.96 3.27
N LEU A 160 22.32 -2.50 2.40
CA LEU A 160 22.30 -1.17 1.82
C LEU A 160 21.53 -1.12 0.49
N ALA A 161 21.24 -2.25 -0.14
CA ALA A 161 20.64 -2.32 -1.48
C ALA A 161 19.31 -1.57 -1.57
N MET A 162 18.39 -1.81 -0.64
CA MET A 162 17.07 -1.17 -0.63
C MET A 162 17.15 0.35 -0.40
N GLY A 163 18.03 0.79 0.51
CA GLY A 163 18.28 2.21 0.74
C GLY A 163 18.95 2.88 -0.46
N GLY A 164 19.89 2.20 -1.11
CA GLY A 164 20.55 2.61 -2.34
C GLY A 164 19.54 2.80 -3.48
N ALA A 165 18.70 1.80 -3.72
CA ALA A 165 17.72 1.83 -4.80
C ALA A 165 16.75 3.00 -4.68
N ARG A 166 16.20 3.24 -3.48
CA ARG A 166 15.33 4.40 -3.22
C ARG A 166 16.06 5.73 -3.43
N ARG A 167 17.33 5.84 -3.06
CA ARG A 167 18.12 7.06 -3.31
C ARG A 167 18.36 7.28 -4.80
N VAL A 168 18.69 6.22 -5.55
CA VAL A 168 18.90 6.29 -7.01
C VAL A 168 17.62 6.70 -7.72
N LEU A 169 16.51 6.00 -7.47
CA LEU A 169 15.20 6.33 -8.07
C LEU A 169 14.79 7.79 -7.80
N ARG A 170 15.03 8.29 -6.58
CA ARG A 170 14.79 9.70 -6.26
C ARG A 170 15.69 10.65 -7.07
N LYS A 171 16.98 10.32 -7.24
CA LYS A 171 17.91 11.13 -8.06
C LYS A 171 17.55 11.11 -9.55
N LEU A 172 16.94 10.02 -10.02
CA LEU A 172 16.38 9.91 -11.37
C LEU A 172 15.06 10.68 -11.55
N GLY A 173 14.53 11.31 -10.49
CA GLY A 173 13.32 12.13 -10.54
C GLY A 173 12.03 11.40 -10.19
N TYR A 174 12.07 10.12 -9.81
CA TYR A 174 10.87 9.37 -9.44
C TYR A 174 10.40 9.69 -8.02
N ASN A 175 9.14 10.09 -7.89
CA ASN A 175 8.49 10.24 -6.58
C ASN A 175 7.74 8.96 -6.18
N LEU A 176 8.41 8.11 -5.40
CA LEU A 176 7.86 6.85 -4.91
C LEU A 176 6.78 7.01 -3.83
N LYS A 177 6.49 8.24 -3.39
CA LYS A 177 5.44 8.53 -2.41
C LYS A 177 4.17 9.00 -3.10
N SER A 178 3.03 8.76 -2.44
CA SER A 178 1.77 9.34 -2.89
C SER A 178 1.85 10.86 -2.88
N ARG A 179 1.30 11.48 -3.92
CA ARG A 179 1.09 12.92 -3.93
C ARG A 179 -0.08 13.24 -3.01
N GLU A 180 0.13 14.20 -2.14
CA GLU A 180 -0.97 14.75 -1.35
C GLU A 180 -1.96 15.46 -2.27
N ARG A 181 -3.26 15.24 -2.04
CA ARG A 181 -4.35 15.90 -2.75
C ARG A 181 -4.91 17.00 -1.85
N ASP A 182 -5.12 18.18 -2.42
CA ASP A 182 -5.76 19.35 -1.81
C ASP A 182 -7.13 19.65 -2.44
N ARG A 183 -7.66 18.68 -3.20
CA ARG A 183 -8.95 18.76 -3.86
C ARG A 183 -10.06 18.85 -2.83
N ARG A 184 -10.92 19.86 -3.03
CA ARG A 184 -12.13 20.13 -2.24
C ARG A 184 -13.30 20.35 -3.21
N PRO A 185 -14.49 19.79 -2.98
CA PRO A 185 -15.64 20.02 -3.83
C PRO A 185 -16.08 21.48 -3.73
N THR A 186 -16.54 22.05 -4.84
CA THR A 186 -17.23 23.35 -4.81
C THR A 186 -18.69 23.16 -4.39
N LEU A 187 -19.37 24.24 -3.98
CA LEU A 187 -20.80 24.16 -3.68
C LEU A 187 -21.63 23.80 -4.91
N ASP A 188 -21.26 24.29 -6.10
CA ASP A 188 -21.90 23.93 -7.38
C ASP A 188 -21.69 22.45 -7.75
N GLU A 189 -20.51 21.89 -7.49
CA GLU A 189 -20.28 20.45 -7.67
C GLU A 189 -21.11 19.62 -6.71
N LEU A 190 -21.20 20.02 -5.43
CA LEU A 190 -22.06 19.35 -4.46
C LEU A 190 -23.54 19.46 -4.84
N GLU A 191 -24.00 20.63 -5.30
CA GLU A 191 -25.35 20.84 -5.82
C GLU A 191 -25.69 19.82 -6.91
N LYS A 192 -24.85 19.73 -7.94
CA LYS A 192 -25.03 18.80 -9.07
C LYS A 192 -25.05 17.34 -8.62
N ILE A 193 -24.13 16.97 -7.73
CA ILE A 193 -24.02 15.59 -7.21
C ILE A 193 -25.25 15.23 -6.38
N LEU A 194 -25.67 16.09 -5.47
CA LEU A 194 -26.81 15.84 -4.60
C LEU A 194 -28.12 15.84 -5.39
N GLN A 195 -28.26 16.74 -6.36
CA GLN A 195 -29.38 16.72 -7.29
C GLN A 195 -29.46 15.40 -8.06
N HIS A 196 -28.35 14.93 -8.62
CA HIS A 196 -28.28 13.65 -9.30
C HIS A 196 -28.71 12.49 -8.39
N TYR A 197 -28.25 12.48 -7.14
CA TYR A 197 -28.62 11.44 -6.18
C TYR A 197 -30.06 11.54 -5.70
N ARG A 198 -30.62 12.75 -5.57
CA ARG A 198 -32.04 12.97 -5.28
C ARG A 198 -32.92 12.37 -6.36
N ASP A 199 -32.61 12.65 -7.63
CA ASP A 199 -33.37 12.12 -8.77
C ASP A 199 -33.23 10.60 -8.89
N MET A 200 -32.04 10.07 -8.62
CA MET A 200 -31.80 8.63 -8.61
C MET A 200 -32.59 7.94 -7.49
N GLN A 201 -32.59 8.52 -6.29
CA GLN A 201 -33.32 7.99 -5.13
C GLN A 201 -34.84 8.00 -5.38
N ALA A 202 -35.37 9.07 -5.99
CA ALA A 202 -36.79 9.15 -6.36
C ALA A 202 -37.20 8.05 -7.36
N ARG A 203 -36.34 7.71 -8.32
CA ARG A 203 -36.60 6.64 -9.31
C ARG A 203 -36.38 5.24 -8.75
N ARG A 204 -35.45 5.08 -7.80
CA ARG A 204 -35.04 3.78 -7.26
C ARG A 204 -34.85 3.86 -5.74
N PRO A 205 -35.94 3.89 -4.95
CA PRO A 205 -35.88 4.16 -3.51
C PRO A 205 -35.05 3.14 -2.72
N SER A 206 -34.92 1.91 -3.21
CA SER A 206 -34.23 0.82 -2.50
C SER A 206 -32.72 0.71 -2.78
N VAL A 207 -32.15 1.61 -3.61
CA VAL A 207 -30.70 1.65 -3.84
C VAL A 207 -29.99 2.36 -2.68
N ILE A 208 -28.66 2.39 -2.73
CA ILE A 208 -27.84 3.09 -1.74
C ILE A 208 -28.31 4.53 -1.64
N ASN A 209 -28.74 4.96 -0.46
CA ASN A 209 -29.10 6.36 -0.22
C ASN A 209 -27.82 7.20 -0.13
N MET A 210 -27.34 7.62 -1.31
CA MET A 210 -26.11 8.39 -1.44
C MET A 210 -26.21 9.80 -0.85
N LEU A 211 -27.41 10.37 -0.71
CA LEU A 211 -27.61 11.65 -0.02
C LEU A 211 -27.14 11.55 1.44
N LYS A 212 -27.62 10.53 2.16
CA LYS A 212 -27.21 10.26 3.56
C LYS A 212 -25.71 9.99 3.65
N VAL A 213 -25.18 9.16 2.76
CA VAL A 213 -23.77 8.76 2.76
C VAL A 213 -22.84 9.96 2.51
N VAL A 214 -23.16 10.81 1.53
CA VAL A 214 -22.37 12.00 1.18
C VAL A 214 -22.42 13.04 2.30
N GLY A 215 -23.62 13.37 2.79
CA GLY A 215 -23.77 14.33 3.89
C GLY A 215 -23.08 13.84 5.16
N PHE A 216 -23.25 12.57 5.52
CA PHE A 216 -22.56 12.00 6.68
C PHE A 216 -21.05 12.00 6.49
N ALA A 217 -20.51 11.62 5.32
CA ALA A 217 -19.07 11.62 5.05
C ALA A 217 -18.45 13.02 5.18
N LEU A 218 -19.14 14.03 4.66
CA LEU A 218 -18.73 15.43 4.72
C LEU A 218 -18.65 15.90 6.18
N PHE A 219 -19.74 15.79 6.94
CA PHE A 219 -19.82 16.38 8.28
C PHE A 219 -19.11 15.54 9.36
N SER A 220 -19.17 14.21 9.29
CA SER A 220 -18.49 13.33 10.26
C SER A 220 -16.99 13.19 10.00
N THR A 221 -16.53 13.65 8.83
CA THR A 221 -15.17 13.48 8.30
C THR A 221 -14.72 12.01 8.20
N ARG A 222 -15.60 11.01 8.30
CA ARG A 222 -15.20 9.59 8.32
C ARG A 222 -14.67 9.11 6.96
N ARG A 223 -13.76 8.13 6.98
CA ARG A 223 -13.40 7.41 5.75
C ARG A 223 -14.56 6.49 5.35
N LEU A 224 -14.68 6.20 4.05
CA LEU A 224 -15.73 5.33 3.51
C LEU A 224 -15.81 3.97 4.25
N ASP A 225 -14.68 3.29 4.41
CA ASP A 225 -14.64 2.03 5.16
C ASP A 225 -15.04 2.21 6.63
N GLU A 226 -14.84 3.38 7.24
CA GLU A 226 -15.27 3.61 8.62
C GLU A 226 -16.80 3.78 8.65
N ILE A 227 -17.36 4.58 7.73
CA ILE A 227 -18.82 4.85 7.63
C ILE A 227 -19.62 3.55 7.58
N THR A 228 -19.27 2.63 6.69
CA THR A 228 -20.02 1.38 6.48
C THR A 228 -19.80 0.33 7.57
N ARG A 229 -18.89 0.59 8.52
CA ARG A 229 -18.57 -0.33 9.61
C ARG A 229 -19.05 0.15 10.97
N ILE A 230 -19.55 1.38 11.08
CA ILE A 230 -20.14 1.91 12.30
C ILE A 230 -21.41 1.13 12.63
N ARG A 231 -21.53 0.73 13.91
CA ARG A 231 -22.68 0.01 14.43
C ARG A 231 -23.49 0.85 15.41
N TRP A 232 -24.76 0.52 15.58
CA TRP A 232 -25.60 1.11 16.62
C TRP A 232 -25.05 0.89 18.03
N ALA A 233 -24.43 -0.26 18.28
CA ALA A 233 -23.76 -0.56 19.55
C ALA A 233 -22.50 0.29 19.82
N ASP A 234 -21.97 0.96 18.79
CA ASP A 234 -20.78 1.81 18.87
C ASP A 234 -21.12 3.30 19.05
N ILE A 235 -22.36 3.62 19.41
CA ILE A 235 -22.83 4.98 19.60
C ILE A 235 -22.91 5.29 21.09
N ASP A 236 -22.38 6.45 21.46
CA ASP A 236 -22.67 7.10 22.74
C ASP A 236 -23.54 8.32 22.45
N GLU A 237 -24.84 8.18 22.69
CA GLU A 237 -25.83 9.23 22.45
C GLU A 237 -25.66 10.41 23.40
N VAL A 238 -25.25 10.17 24.65
CA VAL A 238 -25.03 11.23 25.64
C VAL A 238 -23.81 12.07 25.26
N GLY A 239 -22.73 11.42 24.82
CA GLY A 239 -21.50 12.08 24.39
C GLY A 239 -21.46 12.52 22.92
N GLN A 240 -22.54 12.29 22.15
CA GLN A 240 -22.64 12.54 20.71
C GLN A 240 -21.40 12.05 19.92
N ARG A 241 -21.02 10.79 20.14
CA ARG A 241 -19.78 10.23 19.59
C ARG A 241 -19.96 8.79 19.13
N VAL A 242 -19.06 8.38 18.24
CA VAL A 242 -19.02 7.05 17.67
C VAL A 242 -17.67 6.38 17.90
N LEU A 243 -17.69 5.10 18.28
CA LEU A 243 -16.50 4.28 18.40
C LEU A 243 -16.11 3.76 17.02
N VAL A 244 -15.01 4.28 16.49
CA VAL A 244 -14.45 3.78 15.23
C VAL A 244 -13.48 2.65 15.53
N ARG A 245 -13.92 1.42 15.27
CA ARG A 245 -13.13 0.21 15.49
C ARG A 245 -11.98 0.08 14.49
N ASP A 246 -10.84 -0.42 14.96
CA ASP A 246 -9.63 -0.63 14.14
C ASP A 246 -9.30 0.58 13.24
N MET A 247 -9.34 1.78 13.85
CA MET A 247 -9.08 3.02 13.14
C MET A 247 -7.71 2.95 12.47
N LYS A 248 -7.68 3.17 11.15
CA LYS A 248 -6.48 3.09 10.33
C LYS A 248 -5.46 4.12 10.80
N ASN A 249 -4.41 3.66 11.48
CA ASN A 249 -3.22 4.45 11.80
C ASN A 249 -1.94 3.83 11.20
N PRO A 250 -0.93 4.65 10.84
CA PRO A 250 0.39 4.14 10.50
C PRO A 250 0.98 3.38 11.70
N GLY A 251 1.29 2.09 11.54
CA GLY A 251 1.99 1.28 12.54
C GLY A 251 1.12 0.38 13.43
N GLN A 252 -0.16 0.72 13.67
CA GLN A 252 -1.09 -0.12 14.45
C GLN A 252 -2.48 -0.09 13.83
N LYS A 253 -2.93 -1.24 13.31
CA LYS A 253 -4.23 -1.41 12.64
C LYS A 253 -5.21 -2.33 13.38
N ILE A 254 -4.76 -3.05 14.41
CA ILE A 254 -5.55 -4.05 15.15
C ILE A 254 -5.72 -3.55 16.58
N GLY A 255 -6.95 -3.60 17.10
CA GLY A 255 -7.30 -3.23 18.47
C GLY A 255 -7.27 -1.72 18.73
N ASN A 256 -7.34 -0.92 17.66
CA ASN A 256 -7.17 0.51 17.74
C ASN A 256 -8.50 1.26 17.65
N ASP A 257 -9.28 1.17 18.72
CA ASP A 257 -10.60 1.77 18.77
C ASP A 257 -10.51 3.22 19.24
N VAL A 258 -11.20 4.12 18.56
CA VAL A 258 -11.14 5.56 18.84
C VAL A 258 -12.55 6.14 18.85
N TRP A 259 -12.91 6.74 19.99
CA TRP A 259 -14.11 7.57 20.08
C TRP A 259 -13.91 8.85 19.29
N CYS A 260 -14.85 9.17 18.41
CA CYS A 260 -14.84 10.40 17.64
C CYS A 260 -16.14 11.16 17.82
N TYR A 261 -16.02 12.46 18.09
CA TYR A 261 -17.17 13.36 18.16
C TYR A 261 -17.85 13.44 16.79
N VAL A 262 -19.18 13.39 16.78
CA VAL A 262 -19.99 13.51 15.56
C VAL A 262 -20.63 14.89 15.57
N PRO A 263 -20.27 15.81 14.65
CA PRO A 263 -20.92 17.12 14.56
C PRO A 263 -22.42 17.02 14.33
N ASP A 264 -23.17 18.05 14.74
CA ASP A 264 -24.63 18.06 14.79
C ASP A 264 -25.27 17.71 13.44
N GLU A 265 -24.70 18.17 12.33
CA GLU A 265 -25.23 17.88 11.00
C GLU A 265 -25.09 16.39 10.66
N ALA A 266 -23.95 15.77 11.00
CA ALA A 266 -23.75 14.34 10.84
C ALA A 266 -24.62 13.54 11.80
N TRP A 267 -24.83 14.04 13.02
CA TRP A 267 -25.67 13.40 14.03
C TRP A 267 -27.12 13.33 13.59
N GLN A 268 -27.68 14.44 13.10
CA GLN A 268 -29.04 14.49 12.54
C GLN A 268 -29.22 13.48 11.40
N ILE A 269 -28.25 13.41 10.48
CA ILE A 269 -28.29 12.44 9.37
C ILE A 269 -28.27 11.00 9.91
N LEU A 270 -27.38 10.70 10.85
CA LEU A 270 -27.25 9.37 11.45
C LEU A 270 -28.55 8.93 12.12
N GLN A 271 -29.20 9.80 12.89
CA GLN A 271 -30.43 9.48 13.63
C GLN A 271 -31.62 9.14 12.71
N THR A 272 -31.57 9.54 11.44
CA THR A 272 -32.59 9.20 10.45
C THR A 272 -32.38 7.85 9.76
N MET A 273 -31.28 7.16 10.05
CA MET A 273 -31.01 5.83 9.48
C MET A 273 -31.86 4.76 10.19
N PRO A 274 -32.41 3.78 9.46
CA PRO A 274 -33.29 2.76 10.04
C PRO A 274 -32.50 1.73 10.87
N ARG A 275 -33.01 1.36 12.04
CA ARG A 275 -32.43 0.36 12.96
C ARG A 275 -32.87 -1.08 12.61
N VAL A 276 -32.49 -1.57 11.41
CA VAL A 276 -32.90 -2.90 10.88
C VAL A 276 -31.83 -3.99 11.11
N GLY A 277 -30.59 -3.61 11.40
CA GLY A 277 -29.49 -4.50 11.74
C GLY A 277 -28.38 -3.75 12.47
N ASP A 278 -27.23 -4.38 12.68
CA ASP A 278 -26.15 -3.80 13.50
C ASP A 278 -25.51 -2.55 12.89
N ASP A 279 -25.29 -2.54 11.58
CA ASP A 279 -24.58 -1.48 10.87
C ASP A 279 -25.53 -0.30 10.55
N ILE A 280 -25.10 0.93 10.83
CA ILE A 280 -25.90 2.15 10.56
C ILE A 280 -26.00 2.42 9.05
N PHE A 281 -24.90 2.23 8.33
CA PHE A 281 -24.81 2.38 6.88
C PHE A 281 -24.55 1.00 6.24
N PRO A 282 -25.59 0.16 6.06
CA PRO A 282 -25.44 -1.23 5.63
C PRO A 282 -25.22 -1.34 4.11
N TYR A 283 -24.13 -0.75 3.63
CA TYR A 283 -23.79 -0.65 2.22
C TYR A 283 -22.36 -1.14 1.96
N SER A 284 -22.12 -1.68 0.77
CA SER A 284 -20.76 -2.03 0.33
C SER A 284 -19.94 -0.78 0.02
N PRO A 285 -18.73 -0.62 0.61
CA PRO A 285 -17.78 0.45 0.24
C PRO A 285 -17.50 0.49 -1.26
N GLU A 286 -17.33 -0.67 -1.90
CA GLU A 286 -17.04 -0.77 -3.33
C GLU A 286 -18.20 -0.22 -4.17
N SER A 287 -19.43 -0.47 -3.73
CA SER A 287 -20.64 0.00 -4.41
C SER A 287 -20.81 1.51 -4.26
N ILE A 288 -20.53 2.07 -3.08
CA ILE A 288 -20.51 3.52 -2.85
C ILE A 288 -19.43 4.18 -3.72
N SER A 289 -18.20 3.66 -3.70
CA SER A 289 -17.09 4.19 -4.51
C SER A 289 -17.43 4.15 -6.00
N THR A 290 -18.01 3.06 -6.49
CA THR A 290 -18.43 2.92 -7.88
C THR A 290 -19.53 3.91 -8.24
N SER A 291 -20.53 4.10 -7.37
CA SER A 291 -21.61 5.06 -7.58
C SER A 291 -21.08 6.49 -7.65
N TRP A 292 -20.18 6.86 -6.74
CA TRP A 292 -19.52 8.18 -6.72
C TRP A 292 -18.74 8.44 -8.01
N THR A 293 -17.84 7.53 -8.39
CA THR A 293 -17.03 7.68 -9.60
C THR A 293 -17.88 7.80 -10.85
N LYS A 294 -18.96 7.03 -10.96
CA LYS A 294 -19.90 7.12 -12.09
C LYS A 294 -20.65 8.44 -12.12
N ALA A 295 -21.10 8.94 -10.96
CA ALA A 295 -21.79 10.22 -10.87
C ALA A 295 -20.87 11.39 -11.27
N CYS A 296 -19.65 11.45 -10.73
CA CYS A 296 -18.67 12.47 -11.11
C CYS A 296 -18.38 12.44 -12.62
N LYS A 297 -18.21 11.23 -13.21
CA LYS A 297 -18.01 11.09 -14.66
C LYS A 297 -19.22 11.59 -15.46
N PHE A 298 -20.43 11.21 -15.07
CA PHE A 298 -21.66 11.62 -15.74
C PHE A 298 -21.87 13.14 -15.69
N LEU A 299 -21.52 13.78 -14.57
CA LEU A 299 -21.65 15.21 -14.34
C LEU A 299 -20.44 16.03 -14.84
N ASN A 300 -19.47 15.38 -15.49
CA ASN A 300 -18.20 15.98 -15.94
C ASN A 300 -17.41 16.69 -14.82
N ILE A 301 -17.48 16.15 -13.60
CA ILE A 301 -16.70 16.65 -12.46
C ILE A 301 -15.32 16.00 -12.50
N VAL A 302 -14.30 16.83 -12.71
CA VAL A 302 -12.92 16.38 -12.89
C VAL A 302 -12.23 16.19 -11.54
N ASP A 303 -11.54 15.05 -11.44
CA ASP A 303 -10.64 14.70 -10.35
C ASP A 303 -11.22 14.89 -8.94
N LEU A 304 -12.48 14.50 -8.71
CA LEU A 304 -13.10 14.49 -7.38
C LEU A 304 -13.35 13.06 -6.89
N HIS A 305 -12.71 12.68 -5.80
CA HIS A 305 -12.87 11.37 -5.17
C HIS A 305 -13.74 11.45 -3.92
N PHE A 306 -14.38 10.34 -3.55
CA PHE A 306 -15.22 10.30 -2.35
C PHE A 306 -14.46 10.70 -1.09
N HIS A 307 -13.17 10.35 -1.00
CA HIS A 307 -12.32 10.72 0.13
C HIS A 307 -12.07 12.23 0.25
N ASP A 308 -12.25 13.00 -0.83
CA ASP A 308 -12.10 14.46 -0.80
C ASP A 308 -13.22 15.12 0.06
N LEU A 309 -14.34 14.42 0.31
CA LEU A 309 -15.37 14.87 1.28
C LEU A 309 -14.82 14.95 2.71
N ARG A 310 -13.96 13.99 3.10
CA ARG A 310 -13.27 14.06 4.39
C ARG A 310 -12.30 15.24 4.42
N HIS A 311 -11.63 15.52 3.30
CA HIS A 311 -10.76 16.69 3.23
C HIS A 311 -11.55 17.98 3.43
N GLU A 312 -12.67 18.11 2.74
CA GLU A 312 -13.57 19.25 2.89
C GLU A 312 -14.09 19.40 4.31
N GLY A 313 -14.58 18.32 4.93
CA GLY A 313 -15.10 18.34 6.28
C GLY A 313 -14.07 18.78 7.31
N VAL A 314 -12.82 18.30 7.22
CA VAL A 314 -11.75 18.74 8.13
C VAL A 314 -11.37 20.20 7.88
N SER A 315 -11.28 20.63 6.61
CA SER A 315 -11.04 22.03 6.27
C SER A 315 -12.14 22.95 6.79
N ARG A 316 -13.41 22.56 6.66
CA ARG A 316 -14.58 23.29 7.20
C ARG A 316 -14.42 23.54 8.70
N LEU A 317 -14.04 22.53 9.49
CA LEU A 317 -13.90 22.71 10.94
C LEU A 317 -12.82 23.76 11.29
N PHE A 318 -11.71 23.78 10.56
CA PHE A 318 -10.70 24.82 10.74
C PHE A 318 -11.19 26.21 10.26
N GLU A 319 -11.96 26.27 9.17
CA GLU A 319 -12.57 27.52 8.69
C GLU A 319 -13.61 28.07 9.69
N MET A 320 -14.25 27.19 10.47
CA MET A 320 -15.10 27.53 11.63
C MET A 320 -14.30 27.90 12.89
N ALA A 321 -12.98 28.08 12.79
CA ALA A 321 -12.09 28.41 13.88
C ALA A 321 -12.06 27.38 15.03
N TRP A 322 -12.30 26.10 14.73
CA TRP A 322 -12.09 25.05 15.73
C TRP A 322 -10.59 24.84 15.98
N ASP A 323 -10.24 24.57 17.23
CA ASP A 323 -8.87 24.27 17.62
C ASP A 323 -8.47 22.83 17.20
N ILE A 324 -7.16 22.58 17.17
CA ILE A 324 -6.61 21.29 16.73
C ILE A 324 -7.16 20.11 17.55
N PRO A 325 -7.24 20.16 18.90
CA PRO A 325 -7.84 19.08 19.68
C PRO A 325 -9.28 18.77 19.29
N ARG A 326 -10.13 19.79 19.08
CA ARG A 326 -11.53 19.57 18.69
C ARG A 326 -11.64 19.03 17.27
N VAL A 327 -10.84 19.54 16.33
CA VAL A 327 -10.76 18.97 14.96
C VAL A 327 -10.26 17.52 14.98
N ALA A 328 -9.26 17.21 15.81
CA ALA A 328 -8.76 15.85 15.99
C ALA A 328 -9.81 14.93 16.60
N SER A 329 -10.62 15.42 17.55
CA SER A 329 -11.70 14.65 18.17
C SER A 329 -12.78 14.24 17.15
N VAL A 330 -13.05 15.09 16.15
CA VAL A 330 -13.95 14.73 15.04
C VAL A 330 -13.21 13.82 14.08
N SER A 331 -12.07 14.25 13.56
CA SER A 331 -11.36 13.63 12.44
C SER A 331 -10.61 12.34 12.79
N GLY A 332 -10.37 12.05 14.06
CA GLY A 332 -9.61 10.86 14.50
C GLY A 332 -8.14 10.90 14.11
N HIS A 333 -7.59 12.06 13.72
CA HIS A 333 -6.15 12.20 13.48
C HIS A 333 -5.39 12.20 14.82
N ARG A 334 -4.37 11.34 14.93
CA ARG A 334 -3.49 11.28 16.11
C ARG A 334 -2.25 12.14 15.99
N ASP A 335 -1.73 12.25 14.77
CA ASP A 335 -0.53 13.03 14.48
C ASP A 335 -0.93 14.39 13.91
N TRP A 336 -0.46 15.45 14.58
CA TRP A 336 -0.66 16.82 14.16
C TRP A 336 -0.09 17.10 12.76
N ASN A 337 1.02 16.47 12.37
CA ASN A 337 1.59 16.71 11.05
C ASN A 337 0.61 16.34 9.93
N SER A 338 -0.28 15.37 10.18
CA SER A 338 -1.33 14.99 9.23
C SER A 338 -2.46 16.04 9.13
N LEU A 339 -2.64 16.87 10.16
CA LEU A 339 -3.64 17.93 10.21
C LEU A 339 -3.13 19.25 9.61
N ARG A 340 -1.81 19.50 9.63
CA ARG A 340 -1.19 20.73 9.14
C ARG A 340 -1.61 21.12 7.72
N ARG A 341 -1.88 20.15 6.85
CA ARG A 341 -2.33 20.41 5.47
C ARG A 341 -3.70 21.09 5.38
N TYR A 342 -4.53 20.99 6.42
CA TYR A 342 -5.87 21.58 6.44
C TYR A 342 -5.90 23.01 6.98
N THR A 343 -4.79 23.50 7.54
CA THR A 343 -4.72 24.83 8.15
C THR A 343 -4.47 25.95 7.13
N HIS A 344 -4.29 25.62 5.85
CA HIS A 344 -4.27 26.61 4.75
C HIS A 344 -5.72 26.95 4.37
N LEU A 345 -6.35 27.82 5.17
CA LEU A 345 -7.76 28.18 5.04
C LEU A 345 -8.03 28.87 3.70
N ARG A 346 -9.15 28.54 3.06
CA ARG A 346 -9.62 29.22 1.83
C ARG A 346 -10.73 30.24 2.12
N GLY A 347 -11.19 30.32 3.37
CA GLY A 347 -12.23 31.23 3.83
C GLY A 347 -12.35 31.23 5.35
N GLN A 348 -13.39 31.90 5.85
CA GLN A 348 -13.74 31.95 7.28
C GLN A 348 -15.22 31.66 7.46
N GLY A 349 -15.56 30.99 8.55
CA GLY A 349 -16.91 30.61 8.91
C GLY A 349 -17.36 29.28 8.31
N ASP A 350 -18.64 28.96 8.53
CA ASP A 350 -19.24 27.74 8.03
C ASP A 350 -19.95 27.97 6.70
N ARG A 351 -19.38 27.41 5.62
CA ARG A 351 -19.97 27.45 4.27
C ARG A 351 -21.30 26.69 4.16
N TYR A 352 -21.63 25.87 5.14
CA TYR A 352 -22.81 25.00 5.15
C TYR A 352 -23.91 25.44 6.12
N ALA A 353 -23.72 26.54 6.86
CA ALA A 353 -24.65 26.98 7.91
C ALA A 353 -26.09 27.23 7.42
N GLN A 354 -26.25 27.61 6.16
CA GLN A 354 -27.55 27.85 5.51
C GLN A 354 -27.74 26.97 4.28
N TRP A 355 -27.09 25.80 4.28
CA TRP A 355 -27.13 24.91 3.13
C TRP A 355 -28.45 24.14 3.10
N ALA A 356 -29.33 24.53 2.16
CA ALA A 356 -30.65 23.95 1.96
C ALA A 356 -30.64 22.42 1.73
N TRP A 357 -29.50 21.84 1.40
CA TRP A 357 -29.36 20.40 1.26
C TRP A 357 -29.35 19.65 2.59
N LEU A 358 -28.96 20.25 3.71
CA LEU A 358 -28.94 19.53 4.98
C LEU A 358 -30.34 19.01 5.34
N GLU A 359 -31.35 19.87 5.27
CA GLU A 359 -32.75 19.50 5.51
C GLU A 359 -33.25 18.45 4.52
N GLN A 360 -32.89 18.57 3.24
CA GLN A 360 -33.24 17.58 2.21
C GLN A 360 -32.56 16.23 2.45
N ILE A 361 -31.31 16.22 2.89
CA ILE A 361 -30.59 14.99 3.23
C ILE A 361 -31.23 14.36 4.47
N VAL A 362 -31.55 15.12 5.51
CA VAL A 362 -32.19 14.63 6.74
C VAL A 362 -33.60 14.09 6.46
N SER A 363 -34.39 14.76 5.63
CA SER A 363 -35.74 14.31 5.25
C SER A 363 -35.78 13.19 4.21
N ALA A 364 -34.68 12.92 3.49
CA ALA A 364 -34.64 11.87 2.48
C ALA A 364 -34.99 10.49 3.08
N PRO A 365 -36.04 9.80 2.58
CA PRO A 365 -36.45 8.50 3.12
C PRO A 365 -35.41 7.43 2.80
N VAL A 366 -35.22 6.50 3.73
CA VAL A 366 -34.29 5.37 3.58
C VAL A 366 -35.08 4.09 3.46
N GLN A 367 -35.06 3.48 2.27
CA GLN A 367 -35.58 2.14 2.06
C GLN A 367 -34.40 1.19 1.77
N LEU A 368 -34.16 0.23 2.66
CA LEU A 368 -33.09 -0.74 2.47
C LEU A 368 -33.52 -1.82 1.47
N GLY A 369 -32.80 -1.93 0.36
CA GLY A 369 -33.03 -2.97 -0.64
C GLY A 369 -32.33 -4.29 -0.35
N ALA A 370 -32.53 -5.28 -1.22
CA ALA A 370 -31.96 -6.63 -1.07
C ALA A 370 -30.43 -6.66 -0.93
N ALA A 371 -29.72 -5.74 -1.60
CA ALA A 371 -28.26 -5.63 -1.50
C ALA A 371 -27.80 -5.24 -0.08
N SER A 372 -28.52 -4.33 0.57
CA SER A 372 -28.26 -3.92 1.96
C SER A 372 -28.57 -5.04 2.94
N MET A 373 -29.67 -5.77 2.72
CA MET A 373 -30.00 -6.94 3.54
C MET A 373 -28.94 -8.05 3.41
N LYS A 374 -28.44 -8.28 2.19
CA LYS A 374 -27.33 -9.21 1.94
C LYS A 374 -26.04 -8.76 2.64
N TRP A 375 -25.77 -7.45 2.70
CA TRP A 375 -24.62 -6.90 3.42
C TRP A 375 -24.71 -7.21 4.91
N LEU A 376 -25.85 -6.90 5.54
CA LEU A 376 -26.11 -7.19 6.95
C LEU A 376 -25.89 -8.68 7.26
N ASN A 377 -26.47 -9.57 6.46
CA ASN A 377 -26.35 -11.02 6.67
C ASN A 377 -24.91 -11.55 6.52
N ARG A 378 -24.10 -10.98 5.61
CA ARG A 378 -22.71 -11.41 5.41
C ARG A 378 -21.83 -11.14 6.62
N ARG A 379 -22.11 -10.09 7.39
CA ARG A 379 -21.30 -9.70 8.55
C ARG A 379 -21.57 -10.51 9.81
N VAL A 380 -22.77 -11.06 9.95
CA VAL A 380 -23.10 -11.98 11.04
C VAL A 380 -22.24 -13.25 10.97
N LEU A 381 -21.88 -13.69 9.76
CA LEU A 381 -21.06 -14.89 9.52
C LEU A 381 -19.54 -14.66 9.61
N SER A 382 -19.09 -13.43 9.88
CA SER A 382 -17.66 -13.07 9.90
C SER A 382 -17.11 -12.78 11.30
N HIS A 383 -17.86 -13.12 12.34
CA HIS A 383 -17.44 -13.04 13.75
C HIS A 383 -16.97 -14.38 14.27
#